data_AF-Q87GL2-F1
#
_entry.id   AF-Q87GL2-F1
#
_cell.length_a   1.000
_cell.length_b   1.000
_cell.length_c   1.000
_cell.angle_alpha   90.00
_cell.angle_beta   90.00
_cell.angle_gamma   90.00
#
_symmetry.space_group_name_H-M   'P 1'
#
loop_
_entity.id
_entity.type
_entity.pdbx_description
1 polymer ?
#
loop_
_entity_poly.entity_id
_entity_poly.type
_entity_poly.pdbx_seq_one_letter_code
_entity_poly.pdbx_strand_id
1 'polypeptide(L)'
;MKKLSLLGLLILFGCNQQNTPTPDPNHNQPHQSFKKTPEIAKELKAQPTIDDQFALLYRKFDYTLDRSDSLTGRDENKDGIRDDIEAFINALEVSEPVRNALKQDARQTQKNLYYDWSEKTEVNIDKAMAIGDEFDKVLACKDFVGIPVDDSIDTSKTIAALTYNTKARTVAYLTYNHLLDGSVSTLLPAEQQYCE
;
A
#
# COMPACT_ATOMS: atom_id res chain seq x y z
N MET A 1 -14.82 56.55 -45.70
CA MET A 1 -14.89 55.90 -44.38
C MET A 1 -15.32 54.45 -44.56
N LYS A 2 -14.40 53.51 -44.32
CA LYS A 2 -14.62 52.14 -43.79
C LYS A 2 -13.30 51.38 -43.99
N LYS A 3 -12.50 51.31 -42.92
CA LYS A 3 -11.30 50.46 -42.85
C LYS A 3 -11.80 49.02 -42.76
N LEU A 4 -11.52 48.20 -43.78
CA LEU A 4 -11.78 46.77 -43.73
C LEU A 4 -10.59 46.12 -43.03
N SER A 5 -10.80 45.71 -41.78
CA SER A 5 -9.81 45.01 -40.96
C SER A 5 -9.61 43.60 -41.53
N LEU A 6 -8.40 43.30 -41.98
CA LEU A 6 -8.02 41.94 -42.41
C LEU A 6 -7.79 41.11 -41.13
N LEU A 7 -8.81 40.35 -40.73
CA LEU A 7 -8.71 39.39 -39.63
C LEU A 7 -8.06 38.11 -40.18
N GLY A 8 -6.79 37.89 -39.86
CA GLY A 8 -6.07 36.66 -40.20
C GLY A 8 -6.65 35.48 -39.43
N LEU A 9 -7.32 34.56 -40.14
CA LEU A 9 -7.83 33.31 -39.59
C LEU A 9 -6.67 32.29 -39.56
N LEU A 10 -5.98 32.18 -38.43
CA LEU A 10 -5.03 31.10 -38.16
C LEU A 10 -5.80 29.80 -37.92
N ILE A 11 -5.88 28.96 -38.95
CA ILE A 11 -6.42 27.60 -38.84
C ILE A 11 -5.35 26.75 -38.15
N LEU A 12 -5.47 26.58 -36.83
CA LEU A 12 -4.74 25.55 -36.10
C LEU A 12 -5.31 24.20 -36.53
N PHE A 13 -4.60 23.50 -37.41
CA PHE A 13 -4.79 22.07 -37.60
C PHE A 13 -4.41 21.37 -36.29
N GLY A 14 -5.42 21.13 -35.44
CA GLY A 14 -5.29 20.24 -34.30
C GLY A 14 -4.92 18.86 -34.83
N CYS A 15 -3.75 18.36 -34.42
CA CYS A 15 -3.43 16.95 -34.57
C CYS A 15 -4.49 16.18 -33.78
N ASN A 16 -5.37 15.51 -34.50
CA ASN A 16 -6.32 14.56 -33.93
C ASN A 16 -5.52 13.31 -33.55
N GLN A 17 -4.75 13.40 -32.46
CA GLN A 17 -4.17 12.22 -31.83
C GLN A 17 -5.31 11.48 -31.16
N GLN A 18 -5.81 10.46 -31.85
CA GLN A 18 -6.47 9.35 -31.20
C GLN A 18 -5.53 8.86 -30.10
N ASN A 19 -5.90 9.13 -28.85
CA ASN A 19 -5.26 8.51 -27.70
C ASN A 19 -5.67 7.03 -27.68
N THR A 20 -5.10 6.24 -28.58
CA THR A 20 -4.89 4.81 -28.30
C THR A 20 -4.05 4.73 -27.03
N PRO A 21 -4.45 3.95 -26.02
CA PRO A 21 -3.58 3.68 -24.89
C PRO A 21 -2.33 3.00 -25.45
N THR A 22 -1.21 3.72 -25.49
CA THR A 22 0.09 3.08 -25.58
C THR A 22 0.19 2.15 -24.38
N PRO A 23 0.44 0.84 -24.57
CA PRO A 23 0.77 -0.04 -23.46
C PRO A 23 1.96 0.57 -22.73
N ASP A 24 1.81 0.82 -21.42
CA ASP A 24 2.92 1.24 -20.59
C ASP A 24 4.06 0.21 -20.74
N PRO A 25 5.28 0.62 -21.13
CA PRO A 25 6.40 -0.30 -21.29
C PRO A 25 6.78 -1.05 -20.00
N ASN A 26 6.22 -0.68 -18.84
CA ASN A 26 6.51 -1.31 -17.56
C ASN A 26 5.67 -2.54 -17.19
N HIS A 27 4.66 -2.94 -17.98
CA HIS A 27 3.85 -4.12 -17.61
C HIS A 27 4.66 -5.45 -17.64
N ASN A 28 5.86 -5.45 -18.22
CA ASN A 28 6.70 -6.65 -18.38
C ASN A 28 8.14 -6.49 -17.84
N GLN A 29 8.42 -5.54 -16.95
CA GLN A 29 9.74 -5.56 -16.30
C GLN A 29 9.81 -6.78 -15.36
N PRO A 30 10.83 -7.64 -15.48
CA PRO A 30 11.02 -8.74 -14.54
C PRO A 30 11.14 -8.16 -13.13
N HIS A 31 10.32 -8.67 -12.21
CA HIS A 31 10.32 -8.28 -10.80
C HIS A 31 11.75 -8.34 -10.27
N GLN A 32 12.33 -7.18 -9.98
CA GLN A 32 13.69 -7.10 -9.45
C GLN A 32 13.58 -7.38 -7.95
N SER A 33 13.90 -8.59 -7.53
CA SER A 33 13.99 -8.91 -6.10
C SER A 33 15.36 -8.46 -5.58
N PHE A 34 15.39 -7.72 -4.47
CA PHE A 34 16.64 -7.43 -3.79
C PHE A 34 17.10 -8.63 -2.94
N LYS A 35 18.41 -8.76 -2.78
CA LYS A 35 19.01 -9.78 -1.90
C LYS A 35 19.50 -9.12 -0.62
N LYS A 36 19.03 -9.60 0.53
CA LYS A 36 19.57 -9.22 1.83
C LYS A 36 20.97 -9.80 2.00
N THR A 37 22.00 -8.96 1.87
CA THR A 37 23.39 -9.35 2.15
C THR A 37 23.66 -9.32 3.65
N PRO A 38 24.74 -9.97 4.15
CA PRO A 38 25.12 -9.88 5.56
C PRO A 38 25.37 -8.44 6.04
N GLU A 39 25.89 -7.57 5.17
CA GLU A 39 26.11 -6.15 5.46
C GLU A 39 24.77 -5.42 5.68
N ILE A 40 23.79 -5.68 4.81
CA ILE A 40 22.43 -5.13 4.97
C ILE A 40 21.77 -5.66 6.24
N ALA A 41 21.87 -6.95 6.54
CA ALA A 41 21.37 -7.51 7.79
C ALA A 41 22.00 -6.83 9.02
N LYS A 42 23.30 -6.54 8.97
CA LYS A 42 23.98 -5.81 10.05
C LYS A 42 23.48 -4.37 10.18
N GLU A 43 23.30 -3.65 9.06
CA GLU A 43 22.75 -2.29 9.07
C GLU A 43 21.31 -2.25 9.59
N LEU A 44 20.47 -3.21 9.21
CA LEU A 44 19.09 -3.36 9.69
C LEU A 44 19.07 -3.57 11.20
N LYS A 45 19.85 -4.53 11.71
CA LYS A 45 19.94 -4.81 13.15
C LYS A 45 20.47 -3.63 13.97
N ALA A 46 21.16 -2.68 13.34
CA ALA A 46 21.67 -1.47 13.99
C ALA A 46 20.64 -0.33 14.04
N GLN A 47 19.51 -0.44 13.35
CA GLN A 47 18.45 0.56 13.42
C GLN A 47 17.73 0.51 14.78
N PRO A 48 17.31 1.66 15.34
CA PRO A 48 16.74 1.70 16.67
C PRO A 48 15.28 1.22 16.73
N THR A 49 14.54 1.29 15.62
CA THR A 49 13.15 0.83 15.51
C THR A 49 12.94 -0.11 14.32
N ILE A 50 11.80 -0.79 14.28
CA ILE A 50 11.39 -1.59 13.12
C ILE A 50 11.09 -0.67 11.93
N ASP A 51 10.45 0.48 12.16
CA ASP A 51 10.18 1.45 11.11
C ASP A 51 11.48 1.99 10.47
N ASP A 52 12.54 2.24 11.26
CA ASP A 52 13.84 2.64 10.73
C ASP A 52 14.47 1.55 9.86
N GLN A 53 14.20 0.27 10.16
CA GLN A 53 14.59 -0.83 9.26
C GLN A 53 13.83 -0.79 7.93
N PHE A 54 12.51 -0.53 7.95
CA PHE A 54 11.75 -0.30 6.72
C PHE A 54 12.28 0.91 5.94
N ALA A 55 12.56 2.03 6.60
CA ALA A 55 13.10 3.24 5.98
C ALA A 55 14.46 2.97 5.31
N LEU A 56 15.31 2.15 5.96
CA LEU A 56 16.57 1.69 5.38
C LEU A 56 16.35 0.85 4.11
N LEU A 57 15.42 -0.11 4.16
CA LEU A 57 15.07 -0.95 2.99
C LEU A 57 14.52 -0.10 1.85
N TYR A 58 13.57 0.79 2.14
CA TYR A 58 12.98 1.69 1.16
C TYR A 58 14.05 2.53 0.47
N ARG A 59 14.93 3.19 1.23
CA ARG A 59 16.00 4.03 0.66
C ARG A 59 16.96 3.25 -0.25
N LYS A 60 17.18 1.96 0.01
CA LYS A 60 18.12 1.13 -0.77
C LYS A 60 17.46 0.39 -1.92
N PHE A 61 16.17 0.07 -1.81
CA PHE A 61 15.48 -0.90 -2.65
C PHE A 61 14.11 -0.43 -3.15
N ASP A 62 13.80 0.87 -3.14
CA ASP A 62 12.52 1.39 -3.66
C ASP A 62 12.22 0.96 -5.12
N TYR A 63 13.27 0.71 -5.91
CA TYR A 63 13.20 0.26 -7.29
C TYR A 63 12.62 -1.15 -7.44
N THR A 64 12.53 -1.92 -6.35
CA THR A 64 11.93 -3.25 -6.34
C THR A 64 10.42 -3.22 -6.07
N LEU A 65 9.88 -2.07 -5.65
CA LEU A 65 8.45 -1.95 -5.35
C LEU A 65 7.62 -1.99 -6.64
N ASP A 66 6.55 -2.76 -6.62
CA ASP A 66 5.57 -2.83 -7.69
C ASP A 66 4.83 -1.49 -7.78
N ARG A 67 4.92 -0.87 -8.96
CA ARG A 67 4.21 0.37 -9.32
C ARG A 67 3.35 0.20 -10.57
N SER A 68 3.00 -1.04 -10.92
CA SER A 68 2.10 -1.35 -12.02
C SER A 68 0.70 -0.80 -11.78
N ASP A 69 -0.10 -0.79 -12.85
CA ASP A 69 -1.50 -0.37 -12.81
C ASP A 69 -2.43 -1.36 -12.08
N SER A 70 -1.93 -2.55 -11.72
CA SER A 70 -2.71 -3.52 -10.95
C SER A 70 -2.96 -2.99 -9.53
N LEU A 71 -4.23 -2.88 -9.12
CA LEU A 71 -4.57 -2.46 -7.75
C LEU A 71 -4.00 -3.42 -6.72
N THR A 72 -4.24 -4.72 -6.89
CA THR A 72 -3.79 -5.76 -5.95
C THR A 72 -2.32 -6.12 -6.11
N GLY A 73 -1.69 -5.73 -7.23
CA GLY A 73 -0.31 -6.12 -7.53
C GLY A 73 -0.15 -7.63 -7.73
N ARG A 74 1.09 -8.10 -7.61
CA ARG A 74 1.46 -9.51 -7.72
C ARG A 74 1.49 -10.16 -6.32
N ASP A 75 0.75 -11.25 -6.17
CA ASP A 75 0.71 -12.12 -4.99
C ASP A 75 0.70 -13.57 -5.51
N GLU A 76 1.89 -14.17 -5.67
CA GLU A 76 2.01 -15.51 -6.25
C GLU A 76 1.65 -16.63 -5.28
N ASN A 77 1.94 -16.43 -4.00
CA ASN A 77 1.68 -17.42 -2.95
C ASN A 77 0.21 -17.39 -2.48
N LYS A 78 -0.56 -16.37 -2.90
CA LYS A 78 -1.98 -16.13 -2.59
C LYS A 78 -2.25 -16.02 -1.11
N ASP A 79 -1.29 -15.49 -0.36
CA ASP A 79 -1.49 -15.25 1.06
C ASP A 79 -2.30 -13.96 1.28
N GLY A 80 -2.36 -13.04 0.31
CA GLY A 80 -3.03 -11.74 0.41
C GLY A 80 -2.08 -10.57 0.68
N ILE A 81 -0.77 -10.80 0.65
CA ILE A 81 0.27 -9.77 0.70
C ILE A 81 0.98 -9.74 -0.65
N ARG A 82 1.10 -8.56 -1.25
CA ARG A 82 1.95 -8.38 -2.42
C ARG A 82 3.39 -8.83 -2.15
N ASP A 83 3.95 -9.58 -3.10
CA ASP A 83 5.27 -10.21 -2.99
C ASP A 83 6.40 -9.19 -2.69
N ASP A 84 6.31 -7.97 -3.21
CA ASP A 84 7.31 -6.90 -3.00
C ASP A 84 7.30 -6.37 -1.56
N ILE A 85 6.11 -6.19 -0.98
CA ILE A 85 5.92 -5.80 0.42
C ILE A 85 6.31 -6.96 1.35
N GLU A 86 5.92 -8.19 0.99
CA GLU A 86 6.30 -9.38 1.77
C GLU A 86 7.82 -9.53 1.84
N ALA A 87 8.53 -9.28 0.73
CA ALA A 87 9.99 -9.29 0.68
C ALA A 87 10.62 -8.26 1.64
N PHE A 88 10.04 -7.06 1.75
CA PHE A 88 10.48 -6.05 2.73
C PHE A 88 10.30 -6.55 4.16
N ILE A 89 9.11 -7.06 4.49
CA ILE A 89 8.80 -7.60 5.83
C ILE A 89 9.71 -8.78 6.17
N ASN A 90 9.97 -9.67 5.21
CA ASN A 90 10.86 -10.83 5.38
C ASN A 90 12.34 -10.44 5.54
N ALA A 91 12.74 -9.27 5.04
CA ALA A 91 14.11 -8.78 5.17
C ALA A 91 14.42 -8.22 6.57
N LEU A 92 13.43 -7.73 7.31
CA LEU A 92 13.63 -7.13 8.65
C LEU A 92 14.38 -8.08 9.62
N GLU A 93 15.20 -7.53 10.50
CA GLU A 93 15.89 -8.22 11.58
C GLU A 93 15.05 -8.14 12.86
N VAL A 94 13.95 -8.90 12.87
CA VAL A 94 12.98 -9.00 13.98
C VAL A 94 12.68 -10.47 14.30
N SER A 95 12.09 -10.73 15.46
CA SER A 95 11.61 -12.07 15.84
C SER A 95 10.49 -12.54 14.90
N GLU A 96 10.29 -13.86 14.83
CA GLU A 96 9.22 -14.44 14.00
C GLU A 96 7.80 -13.98 14.41
N PRO A 97 7.43 -13.91 15.71
CA PRO A 97 6.12 -13.38 16.10
C PRO A 97 5.90 -11.92 15.66
N VAL A 98 6.91 -11.07 15.78
CA VAL A 98 6.84 -9.66 15.31
C VAL A 98 6.69 -9.61 13.80
N ARG A 99 7.43 -10.43 13.06
CA ARG A 99 7.32 -10.51 11.60
C ARG A 99 5.93 -10.94 11.16
N ASN A 100 5.34 -11.93 11.82
CA ASN A 100 3.99 -12.41 11.51
C ASN A 100 2.93 -11.33 11.80
N ALA A 101 3.08 -10.57 12.89
CA ALA A 101 2.20 -9.43 13.17
C ALA A 101 2.28 -8.33 12.08
N LEU A 102 3.48 -8.07 11.54
CA LEU A 102 3.65 -7.14 10.41
C LEU A 102 3.08 -7.68 9.10
N LYS A 103 3.15 -9.00 8.88
CA LYS A 103 2.47 -9.65 7.74
C LYS A 103 0.95 -9.56 7.85
N GLN A 104 0.41 -9.81 9.05
CA GLN A 104 -1.01 -9.65 9.33
C GLN A 104 -1.49 -8.21 9.06
N ASP A 105 -0.71 -7.19 9.47
CA ASP A 105 -0.97 -5.79 9.13
C ASP A 105 -0.97 -5.55 7.61
N ALA A 106 0.06 -6.02 6.91
CA ALA A 106 0.16 -5.86 5.47
C ALA A 106 -0.99 -6.53 4.72
N ARG A 107 -1.43 -7.72 5.17
CA ARG A 107 -2.57 -8.44 4.60
C ARG A 107 -3.87 -7.66 4.81
N GLN A 108 -4.10 -7.15 6.03
CA GLN A 108 -5.30 -6.36 6.29
C GLN A 108 -5.31 -5.05 5.52
N THR A 109 -4.19 -4.33 5.52
CA THR A 109 -4.03 -3.09 4.78
C THR A 109 -4.33 -3.29 3.28
N GLN A 110 -4.01 -4.46 2.70
CA GLN A 110 -4.27 -4.73 1.28
C GLN A 110 -5.70 -5.22 0.98
N LYS A 111 -6.44 -5.69 1.99
CA LYS A 111 -7.75 -6.33 1.81
C LYS A 111 -8.77 -5.46 1.08
N ASN A 112 -8.75 -4.15 1.28
CA ASN A 112 -9.68 -3.24 0.61
C ASN A 112 -9.47 -3.17 -0.91
N LEU A 113 -8.26 -3.44 -1.42
CA LEU A 113 -7.96 -3.33 -2.86
C LEU A 113 -8.60 -4.43 -3.71
N TYR A 114 -9.21 -5.44 -3.09
CA TYR A 114 -9.92 -6.54 -3.75
C TYR A 114 -11.41 -6.25 -4.04
N TYR A 115 -11.90 -5.07 -3.68
CA TYR A 115 -13.31 -4.70 -3.78
C TYR A 115 -13.47 -3.37 -4.52
N ASP A 116 -14.64 -3.18 -5.14
CA ASP A 116 -15.01 -1.93 -5.79
C ASP A 116 -15.88 -1.08 -4.85
N TRP A 117 -15.33 0.09 -4.49
CA TRP A 117 -15.94 1.05 -3.56
C TRP A 117 -16.61 2.23 -4.26
N SER A 118 -16.65 2.23 -5.60
CA SER A 118 -17.10 3.38 -6.40
C SER A 118 -18.54 3.81 -6.13
N GLU A 119 -19.39 2.88 -5.70
CA GLU A 119 -20.77 3.16 -5.30
C GLU A 119 -20.95 3.14 -3.77
N LYS A 120 -21.62 4.17 -3.24
CA LYS A 120 -22.01 4.24 -1.83
C LYS A 120 -23.32 3.48 -1.60
N THR A 121 -23.24 2.16 -1.52
CA THR A 121 -24.35 1.27 -1.18
C THR A 121 -24.24 0.79 0.27
N GLU A 122 -25.34 0.35 0.88
CA GLU A 122 -25.32 -0.26 2.22
C GLU A 122 -24.39 -1.48 2.26
N VAL A 123 -24.40 -2.32 1.22
CA VAL A 123 -23.52 -3.48 1.08
C VAL A 123 -22.04 -3.08 1.13
N ASN A 124 -21.67 -2.00 0.44
CA ASN A 124 -20.29 -1.50 0.46
C ASN A 124 -19.91 -0.88 1.81
N ILE A 125 -20.84 -0.18 2.47
CA ILE A 125 -20.61 0.37 3.81
C ILE A 125 -20.40 -0.76 4.82
N ASP A 126 -21.29 -1.76 4.85
CA ASP A 126 -21.20 -2.92 5.74
C ASP A 126 -19.91 -3.70 5.52
N LYS A 127 -19.54 -3.91 4.24
CA LYS A 127 -18.30 -4.60 3.90
C LYS A 127 -17.06 -3.80 4.31
N ALA A 128 -17.09 -2.47 4.14
CA ALA A 128 -16.00 -1.61 4.56
C ALA A 128 -15.83 -1.65 6.09
N MET A 129 -16.93 -1.51 6.84
CA MET A 129 -16.92 -1.60 8.31
C MET A 129 -16.37 -2.95 8.77
N ALA A 130 -16.80 -4.05 8.17
CA ALA A 130 -16.30 -5.38 8.52
C ALA A 130 -14.78 -5.54 8.28
N ILE A 131 -14.22 -4.92 7.23
CA ILE A 131 -12.77 -4.90 7.01
C ILE A 131 -12.09 -4.01 8.07
N GLY A 132 -12.65 -2.84 8.37
CA GLY A 132 -12.15 -1.93 9.39
C GLY A 132 -12.09 -2.56 10.78
N ASP A 133 -13.15 -3.24 11.22
CA ASP A 133 -13.25 -3.90 12.52
C ASP A 133 -12.21 -5.01 12.69
N GLU A 134 -11.85 -5.70 11.59
CA GLU A 134 -10.80 -6.71 11.63
C GLU A 134 -9.40 -6.12 11.89
N PHE A 135 -9.20 -4.82 11.64
CA PHE A 135 -7.94 -4.14 11.92
C PHE A 135 -7.63 -4.07 13.42
N ASP A 136 -8.65 -4.07 14.30
CA ASP A 136 -8.43 -4.10 15.75
C ASP A 136 -7.69 -5.36 16.20
N LYS A 137 -7.80 -6.48 15.46
CA LYS A 137 -7.02 -7.70 15.73
C LYS A 137 -5.53 -7.51 15.44
N VAL A 138 -5.21 -6.73 14.40
CA VAL A 138 -3.82 -6.38 14.08
C VAL A 138 -3.21 -5.59 15.24
N LEU A 139 -3.94 -4.58 15.73
CA LEU A 139 -3.50 -3.75 16.86
C LEU A 139 -3.26 -4.59 18.12
N ALA A 140 -4.21 -5.47 18.46
CA ALA A 140 -4.08 -6.37 19.59
C ALA A 140 -2.91 -7.35 19.44
N CYS A 141 -2.68 -7.90 18.24
CA CYS A 141 -1.53 -8.78 18.01
C CYS A 141 -0.19 -8.04 18.13
N LYS A 142 -0.07 -6.84 17.54
CA LYS A 142 1.15 -6.02 17.65
C LYS A 142 1.50 -5.70 19.11
N ASP A 143 0.50 -5.36 19.92
CA ASP A 143 0.67 -5.14 21.36
C ASP A 143 1.07 -6.44 22.07
N PHE A 144 0.37 -7.55 21.78
CA PHE A 144 0.66 -8.86 22.38
C PHE A 144 2.09 -9.35 22.13
N VAL A 145 2.62 -9.17 20.90
CA VAL A 145 4.00 -9.56 20.56
C VAL A 145 5.05 -8.53 21.00
N GLY A 146 4.62 -7.44 21.63
CA GLY A 146 5.49 -6.47 22.29
C GLY A 146 6.09 -5.40 21.37
N ILE A 147 5.44 -5.06 20.26
CA ILE A 147 5.86 -3.91 19.43
C ILE A 147 5.49 -2.62 20.17
N PRO A 148 6.44 -1.70 20.43
CA PRO A 148 6.14 -0.41 21.06
C PRO A 148 5.07 0.37 20.29
N VAL A 149 4.17 1.09 20.98
CA VAL A 149 3.04 1.79 20.36
C VAL A 149 3.47 2.73 19.22
N ASP A 150 4.53 3.50 19.40
CA ASP A 150 5.02 4.42 18.36
C ASP A 150 5.50 3.65 17.12
N ASP A 151 6.27 2.57 17.31
CA ASP A 151 6.77 1.71 16.23
C ASP A 151 5.61 0.93 15.56
N SER A 152 4.59 0.55 16.32
CA SER A 152 3.36 -0.07 15.80
C SER A 152 2.61 0.88 14.85
N ILE A 153 2.45 2.14 15.26
CA ILE A 153 1.82 3.20 14.46
C ILE A 153 2.66 3.49 13.20
N ASP A 154 3.97 3.68 13.36
CA ASP A 154 4.83 4.08 12.24
C ASP A 154 5.00 2.95 11.23
N THR A 155 5.18 1.70 11.68
CA THR A 155 5.18 0.55 10.77
C THR A 155 3.85 0.39 10.02
N SER A 156 2.69 0.62 10.65
CA SER A 156 1.40 0.63 9.93
C SER A 156 1.33 1.71 8.86
N LYS A 157 1.80 2.94 9.16
CA LYS A 157 1.87 4.01 8.16
C LYS A 157 2.80 3.65 7.01
N THR A 158 3.94 3.05 7.30
CA THR A 158 4.91 2.62 6.29
C THR A 158 4.34 1.52 5.41
N ILE A 159 3.70 0.50 5.99
CA ILE A 159 3.00 -0.55 5.25
C ILE A 159 1.90 0.04 4.35
N ALA A 160 1.11 1.00 4.86
CA ALA A 160 0.13 1.72 4.06
C ALA A 160 0.77 2.51 2.91
N ALA A 161 1.91 3.18 3.14
CA ALA A 161 2.62 3.92 2.12
C ALA A 161 3.22 3.01 1.02
N LEU A 162 3.75 1.85 1.39
CA LEU A 162 4.23 0.84 0.45
C LEU A 162 3.07 0.23 -0.35
N THR A 163 1.91 0.06 0.29
CA THR A 163 0.69 -0.47 -0.32
C THR A 163 0.10 0.51 -1.34
N TYR A 164 -0.16 1.74 -0.92
CA TYR A 164 -0.85 2.75 -1.74
C TYR A 164 0.12 3.65 -2.52
N ASN A 165 1.21 3.07 -3.02
CA ASN A 165 2.34 3.76 -3.67
C ASN A 165 2.08 4.21 -5.12
N THR A 166 0.87 4.02 -5.66
CA THR A 166 0.44 4.51 -6.98
C THR A 166 -0.84 5.32 -6.85
N LYS A 167 -1.08 6.25 -7.79
CA LYS A 167 -2.29 7.09 -7.80
C LYS A 167 -3.57 6.25 -7.75
N ALA A 168 -3.64 5.16 -8.53
CA ALA A 168 -4.82 4.30 -8.57
C ALA A 168 -5.10 3.64 -7.21
N ARG A 169 -4.06 3.10 -6.56
CA ARG A 169 -4.17 2.48 -5.23
C ARG A 169 -4.53 3.51 -4.14
N THR A 170 -3.96 4.71 -4.19
CA THR A 170 -4.34 5.80 -3.28
C THR A 170 -5.81 6.19 -3.45
N VAL A 171 -6.29 6.34 -4.69
CA VAL A 171 -7.70 6.69 -4.94
C VAL A 171 -8.63 5.59 -4.44
N ALA A 172 -8.33 4.31 -4.71
CA ALA A 172 -9.10 3.19 -4.20
C ALA A 172 -9.19 3.19 -2.67
N TYR A 173 -8.06 3.40 -1.99
CA TYR A 173 -8.02 3.53 -0.54
C TYR A 173 -8.85 4.70 -0.02
N LEU A 174 -8.76 5.87 -0.64
CA LEU A 174 -9.55 7.04 -0.23
C LEU A 174 -11.06 6.83 -0.41
N THR A 175 -11.47 6.17 -1.50
CA THR A 175 -12.88 5.82 -1.72
C THR A 175 -13.39 4.83 -0.67
N TYR A 176 -12.59 3.79 -0.35
CA TYR A 176 -12.87 2.88 0.76
C TYR A 176 -12.97 3.63 2.09
N ASN A 177 -11.98 4.47 2.42
CA ASN A 177 -11.89 5.15 3.70
C ASN A 177 -13.06 6.14 3.90
N HIS A 178 -13.57 6.76 2.83
CA HIS A 178 -14.74 7.62 2.90
C HIS A 178 -16.01 6.88 3.35
N LEU A 179 -16.13 5.58 3.08
CA LEU A 179 -17.26 4.77 3.56
C LEU A 179 -17.20 4.52 5.07
N LEU A 180 -16.03 4.68 5.68
CA LEU A 180 -15.79 4.55 7.12
C LEU A 180 -15.94 5.87 7.88
N ASP A 181 -16.25 6.98 7.20
CA ASP A 181 -16.35 8.29 7.86
C ASP A 181 -17.38 8.25 9.01
N GLY A 182 -16.91 8.58 10.21
CA GLY A 182 -17.73 8.57 11.43
C GLY A 182 -17.87 7.22 12.12
N SER A 183 -17.22 6.15 11.62
CA SER A 183 -17.14 4.88 12.34
C SER A 183 -16.35 5.02 13.65
N VAL A 184 -16.70 4.20 14.63
CA VAL A 184 -15.96 4.06 15.89
C VAL A 184 -15.57 2.61 16.07
N SER A 185 -14.39 2.38 16.65
CA SER A 185 -13.93 1.03 17.02
C SER A 185 -13.63 0.95 18.51
N THR A 186 -13.49 -0.27 19.01
CA THR A 186 -13.11 -0.52 20.41
C THR A 186 -11.90 -1.43 20.42
N LEU A 187 -10.81 -0.98 21.01
CA LEU A 187 -9.58 -1.76 21.09
C LEU A 187 -9.83 -3.11 21.77
N LEU A 188 -9.32 -4.16 21.13
CA LEU A 188 -9.31 -5.51 21.67
C LEU A 188 -8.18 -5.68 22.70
N PRO A 189 -8.31 -6.60 23.67
CA PRO A 189 -7.22 -6.90 24.59
C PRO A 189 -6.05 -7.56 23.86
N ALA A 190 -4.83 -7.29 24.31
CA ALA A 190 -3.61 -7.88 23.75
C ALA A 190 -3.50 -9.37 24.11
N GLU A 191 -3.99 -10.23 23.22
CA GLU A 191 -4.07 -11.67 23.43
C GLU A 191 -3.61 -12.43 22.18
N GLN A 192 -2.95 -13.58 22.39
CA GLN A 192 -2.41 -14.43 21.31
C GLN A 192 -3.45 -14.82 20.26
N GLN A 193 -4.72 -14.96 20.67
CA GLN A 193 -5.81 -15.41 19.77
C GLN A 193 -6.08 -14.44 18.60
N TYR A 194 -5.59 -13.20 18.68
CA TYR A 194 -5.71 -12.22 17.60
C TYR A 194 -4.54 -12.23 16.61
N CYS A 195 -3.49 -13.00 16.89
CA CYS A 195 -2.38 -13.21 15.97
C CYS A 195 -2.66 -14.35 14.99
N GLU A 196 -2.24 -14.18 13.73
CA GLU A 196 -2.24 -15.21 12.67
C GLU A 196 -1.13 -16.25 12.83
#